data_AF-R5B0R8-F1
#
_entry.id   AF-R5B0R8-F1
#
_cell.length_a   1.000
_cell.length_b   1.000
_cell.length_c   1.000
_cell.angle_alpha   90.00
_cell.angle_beta   90.00
_cell.angle_gamma   90.00
#
_symmetry.space_group_name_H-M   'P 1'
#
loop_
_entity.id
_entity.type
_entity.pdbx_description
1 polymer ?
#
loop_
_entity_poly.entity_id
_entity_poly.type
_entity_poly.pdbx_seq_one_letter_code
_entity_poly.pdbx_strand_id
1 'polypeptide(L)'
;MADNYLERKMEEHRSGVPRKCVHKVASLGSKPGMWGIPFAERRVLIVGAGLPPDVRLVEQLRSVGCKVAFMGGDGAAGSELARKTGAQYHPGCYNDAEAMARSVAIICRNWGDIDVVVSTVGCFPLAIAKGWNDYRVDKPYPNSYGGRIIAVNGATLPGKEELEALKVHGIAAMTVEADDAEAVVDAVMMAMLHKVRINMWI
;
A
#
# COMPACT_ATOMS: atom_id res chain seq x y z
N MET A 1 27.20 62.05 -21.41
CA MET A 1 26.77 61.05 -22.43
C MET A 1 25.99 59.95 -21.73
N ALA A 2 24.71 60.20 -21.42
CA ALA A 2 23.93 59.30 -20.59
C ALA A 2 22.45 59.32 -20.99
N ASP A 3 22.11 59.00 -22.24
CA ASP A 3 20.71 59.06 -22.71
C ASP A 3 20.22 57.80 -23.44
N ASN A 4 20.94 56.68 -23.40
CA ASN A 4 20.59 55.52 -24.24
C ASN A 4 20.04 54.31 -23.46
N TYR A 5 19.68 54.48 -22.19
CA TYR A 5 19.13 53.37 -21.41
C TYR A 5 17.62 53.21 -21.60
N LEU A 6 16.89 54.33 -21.61
CA LEU A 6 15.43 54.34 -21.71
C LEU A 6 14.95 53.98 -23.11
N GLU A 7 15.58 54.54 -24.16
CA GLU A 7 15.24 54.20 -25.54
C GLU A 7 15.45 52.71 -25.83
N ARG A 8 16.59 52.16 -25.37
CA ARG A 8 16.90 50.73 -25.54
C ARG A 8 15.92 49.83 -24.78
N LYS A 9 15.44 50.26 -23.60
CA LYS A 9 14.41 49.52 -22.84
C LYS A 9 13.03 49.59 -23.48
N MET A 10 12.69 50.71 -24.12
CA MET A 10 11.43 50.86 -24.85
C MET A 10 11.46 50.08 -26.17
N GLU A 11 12.61 50.00 -26.83
CA GLU A 11 12.85 49.17 -28.02
C GLU A 11 12.70 47.67 -27.69
N GLU A 12 13.26 47.21 -26.57
CA GLU A 12 13.06 45.84 -26.04
C GLU A 12 11.57 45.53 -25.75
N HIS A 13 10.79 46.52 -25.33
CA HIS A 13 9.36 46.33 -25.02
C HIS A 13 8.48 46.38 -26.28
N ARG A 14 8.86 47.18 -27.28
CA ARG A 14 8.17 47.29 -28.59
C ARG A 14 8.50 46.15 -29.54
N SER A 15 9.70 45.59 -29.47
CA SER A 15 10.16 44.49 -30.33
C SER A 15 9.43 43.16 -30.08
N GLY A 16 8.51 43.10 -29.12
CA GLY A 16 7.41 42.13 -29.13
C GLY A 16 7.84 40.66 -29.12
N VAL A 17 9.05 40.32 -28.68
CA VAL A 17 9.42 38.92 -28.48
C VAL A 17 8.52 38.42 -27.35
N PRO A 18 7.54 37.53 -27.62
CA PRO A 18 6.72 37.02 -26.56
C PRO A 18 7.65 36.24 -25.65
N ARG A 19 7.93 36.78 -24.46
CA ARG A 19 8.48 35.97 -23.39
C ARG A 19 7.50 34.84 -23.25
N LYS A 20 7.90 33.62 -23.62
CA LYS A 20 7.11 32.42 -23.34
C LYS A 20 6.73 32.55 -21.88
N CYS A 21 5.43 32.70 -21.62
CA CYS A 21 4.91 32.62 -20.27
C CYS A 21 5.25 31.21 -19.80
N VAL A 22 6.43 31.07 -19.19
CA VAL A 22 6.76 29.92 -18.37
C VAL A 22 5.80 30.08 -17.22
N HIS A 23 4.64 29.45 -17.36
CA HIS A 23 3.71 29.28 -16.27
C HIS A 23 4.56 28.70 -15.16
N LYS A 24 4.82 29.52 -14.13
CA LYS A 24 5.46 29.04 -12.92
C LYS A 24 4.46 28.04 -12.37
N VAL A 25 4.67 26.77 -12.69
CA VAL A 25 4.01 25.67 -12.00
C VAL A 25 4.31 25.97 -10.54
N ALA A 26 3.28 26.33 -9.78
CA ALA A 26 3.44 26.50 -8.35
C ALA A 26 4.17 25.24 -7.87
N SER A 27 5.23 25.36 -7.08
CA SER A 27 5.98 24.20 -6.59
C SER A 27 5.11 23.21 -5.81
N LEU A 28 3.89 23.62 -5.44
CA LEU A 28 2.83 22.90 -4.76
C LEU A 28 1.72 22.37 -5.71
N GLY A 29 1.74 22.71 -6.99
CA GLY A 29 0.79 22.20 -7.99
C GLY A 29 1.28 20.90 -8.59
N SER A 30 0.39 19.91 -8.74
CA SER A 30 0.72 18.67 -9.43
C SER A 30 1.20 18.97 -10.85
N LYS A 31 2.27 18.28 -11.28
CA LYS A 31 2.77 18.38 -12.66
C LYS A 31 1.64 18.03 -13.64
N PRO A 32 1.51 18.71 -14.79
CA PRO A 32 0.55 18.31 -15.82
C PRO A 32 0.71 16.82 -16.16
N GLY A 33 -0.39 16.07 -16.17
CA GLY A 33 -0.39 14.61 -16.35
C GLY A 33 -0.11 13.79 -15.09
N MET A 34 0.09 14.42 -13.93
CA MET A 34 0.27 13.74 -12.65
C MET A 34 -0.95 13.95 -11.76
N TRP A 35 -1.66 12.87 -11.46
CA TRP A 35 -2.69 12.87 -10.42
C TRP A 35 -2.11 12.25 -9.15
N GLY A 36 -2.05 13.05 -8.08
CA GLY A 36 -1.58 12.61 -6.77
C GLY A 36 -2.69 12.77 -5.75
N ILE A 37 -2.85 11.76 -4.90
CA ILE A 37 -3.79 11.78 -3.79
C ILE A 37 -3.02 11.47 -2.50
N PRO A 38 -3.39 12.10 -1.36
CA PRO A 38 -2.77 11.77 -0.08
C PRO A 38 -2.97 10.29 0.24
N PHE A 39 -1.88 9.58 0.51
CA PHE A 39 -1.90 8.20 0.95
C PHE A 39 -1.84 8.16 2.47
N ALA A 40 -2.89 7.65 3.12
CA ALA A 40 -2.91 7.53 4.58
C ALA A 40 -1.99 6.40 5.02
N GLU A 41 -1.20 6.63 6.07
CA GLU A 41 -0.38 5.60 6.69
C GLU A 41 -1.26 4.43 7.18
N ARG A 42 -0.87 3.20 6.84
CA ARG A 42 -1.59 1.97 7.21
C ARG A 42 -0.68 0.96 7.89
N ARG A 43 -1.31 0.04 8.61
CA ARG A 43 -0.71 -1.16 9.18
C ARG A 43 -1.00 -2.33 8.25
N VAL A 44 0.01 -2.75 7.48
CA VAL A 44 -0.11 -3.74 6.42
C VAL A 44 0.61 -5.02 6.80
N LEU A 45 -0.08 -6.14 6.69
CA LEU A 45 0.50 -7.48 6.73
C LEU A 45 0.55 -8.04 5.30
N ILE A 46 1.74 -8.41 4.84
CA ILE A 46 1.96 -9.07 3.55
C ILE A 46 2.24 -10.55 3.79
N VAL A 47 1.41 -11.38 3.17
CA VAL A 47 1.53 -12.83 3.15
C VAL A 47 2.04 -13.22 1.78
N GLY A 48 3.34 -13.52 1.70
CA GLY A 48 4.00 -13.78 0.44
C GLY A 48 4.88 -15.03 0.46
N ALA A 49 5.54 -15.27 -0.66
CA ALA A 49 6.50 -16.35 -0.85
C ALA A 49 7.94 -15.84 -0.99
N GLY A 50 8.18 -14.54 -0.79
CA GLY A 50 9.48 -13.91 -0.99
C GLY A 50 9.79 -13.64 -2.45
N LEU A 51 8.76 -13.53 -3.29
CA LEU A 51 8.88 -13.25 -4.71
C LEU A 51 9.15 -11.75 -4.96
N PRO A 52 9.62 -11.35 -6.15
CA PRO A 52 9.89 -9.94 -6.46
C PRO A 52 8.74 -8.96 -6.14
N PRO A 53 7.45 -9.29 -6.38
CA PRO A 53 6.33 -8.43 -5.97
C PRO A 53 6.28 -8.19 -4.45
N ASP A 54 6.58 -9.19 -3.63
CA ASP A 54 6.56 -9.08 -2.17
C ASP A 54 7.61 -8.08 -1.69
N VAL A 55 8.82 -8.19 -2.25
CA VAL A 55 9.93 -7.28 -1.93
C VAL A 55 9.60 -5.85 -2.31
N ARG A 56 9.04 -5.64 -3.51
CA ARG A 56 8.65 -4.32 -4.00
C ARG A 56 7.51 -3.70 -3.20
N LEU A 57 6.51 -4.50 -2.81
CA LEU A 57 5.44 -4.07 -1.91
C LEU A 57 5.99 -3.61 -0.57
N VAL A 58 6.91 -4.37 0.05
CA VAL A 58 7.53 -3.98 1.32
C VAL A 58 8.28 -2.66 1.18
N GLU A 59 9.13 -2.53 0.15
CA GLU A 59 9.91 -1.31 -0.10
C GLU A 59 9.00 -0.10 -0.31
N GLN A 60 7.97 -0.24 -1.15
CA GLN A 60 7.07 0.86 -1.47
C GLN A 60 6.17 1.26 -0.28
N LEU A 61 5.59 0.29 0.43
CA LEU A 61 4.73 0.60 1.57
C LEU A 61 5.53 1.27 2.70
N ARG A 62 6.79 0.87 2.90
CA ARG A 62 7.68 1.53 3.85
C ARG A 62 8.08 2.93 3.39
N SER A 63 8.27 3.16 2.09
CA SER A 63 8.61 4.49 1.55
C SER A 63 7.48 5.51 1.75
N VAL A 64 6.22 5.07 1.74
CA VAL A 64 5.04 5.92 1.99
C VAL A 64 4.65 6.03 3.48
N GLY A 65 5.46 5.49 4.40
CA GLY A 65 5.25 5.63 5.84
C GLY A 65 4.37 4.55 6.50
N CYS A 66 3.93 3.52 5.75
CA CYS A 66 3.16 2.44 6.36
C CYS A 66 3.99 1.60 7.34
N LYS A 67 3.32 1.05 8.35
CA LYS A 67 3.87 -0.05 9.16
C LYS A 67 3.67 -1.33 8.37
N VAL A 68 4.76 -2.04 8.10
CA VAL A 68 4.73 -3.24 7.27
C VAL A 68 5.28 -4.41 8.04
N ALA A 69 4.56 -5.52 7.99
CA ALA A 69 4.96 -6.81 8.48
C ALA A 69 4.79 -7.77 7.33
N PHE A 70 5.74 -8.67 7.15
CA PHE A 70 5.68 -9.64 6.08
C PHE A 70 6.17 -11.01 6.54
N MET A 71 5.70 -12.03 5.85
CA MET A 71 6.00 -13.42 6.13
C MET A 71 6.23 -14.20 4.84
N GLY A 72 6.98 -15.30 4.95
CA GLY A 72 7.35 -16.18 3.85
C GLY A 72 8.73 -15.89 3.26
N GLY A 73 9.08 -16.64 2.21
CA GLY A 73 10.39 -16.58 1.57
C GLY A 73 11.54 -17.16 2.38
N ASP A 74 12.75 -16.96 1.85
CA ASP A 74 14.00 -17.35 2.52
C ASP A 74 14.24 -16.50 3.78
N GLY A 75 14.65 -17.16 4.87
CA GLY A 75 14.82 -16.51 6.17
C GLY A 75 15.93 -15.46 6.20
N ALA A 76 17.03 -15.68 5.47
CA ALA A 76 18.14 -14.75 5.41
C ALA A 76 17.77 -13.53 4.55
N ALA A 77 17.17 -13.76 3.38
CA ALA A 77 16.68 -12.71 2.51
C ALA A 77 15.60 -11.84 3.20
N GLY A 78 14.65 -12.48 3.89
CA GLY A 78 13.62 -11.78 4.65
C GLY A 78 14.17 -10.95 5.79
N SER A 79 15.15 -11.48 6.54
CA SER A 79 15.80 -10.74 7.63
C SER A 79 16.56 -9.51 7.11
N GLU A 80 17.27 -9.65 5.99
CA GLU A 80 17.98 -8.52 5.36
C GLU A 80 17.01 -7.46 4.83
N LEU A 81 15.89 -7.87 4.22
CA LEU A 81 14.86 -6.95 3.75
C LEU A 81 14.23 -6.16 4.91
N ALA A 82 13.93 -6.82 6.02
CA ALA A 82 13.43 -6.15 7.23
C ALA A 82 14.44 -5.16 7.79
N ARG A 83 15.73 -5.54 7.86
CA ARG A 83 16.81 -4.66 8.31
C ARG A 83 16.96 -3.42 7.41
N LYS A 84 16.86 -3.59 6.09
CA LYS A 84 16.98 -2.51 5.10
C LYS A 84 15.81 -1.53 5.14
N THR A 85 14.59 -2.04 5.28
CA THR A 85 13.35 -1.24 5.13
C THR A 85 12.72 -0.81 6.46
N GLY A 86 13.15 -1.40 7.58
CA GLY A 86 12.52 -1.23 8.89
C GLY A 86 11.15 -1.91 9.01
N ALA A 87 10.85 -2.87 8.13
CA ALA A 87 9.66 -3.71 8.24
C ALA A 87 9.85 -4.83 9.27
N GLN A 88 8.75 -5.42 9.76
CA GLN A 88 8.79 -6.55 10.68
C GLN A 88 8.72 -7.87 9.92
N TYR A 89 9.79 -8.67 9.95
CA TYR A 89 9.78 -10.01 9.35
C TYR A 89 9.33 -11.08 10.33
N HIS A 90 8.44 -11.98 9.88
CA HIS A 90 7.96 -13.14 10.62
C HIS A 90 8.40 -14.44 9.92
N PRO A 91 9.49 -15.09 10.39
CA PRO A 91 10.06 -16.26 9.73
C PRO A 91 9.23 -17.54 9.92
N GLY A 92 9.20 -18.40 8.90
CA GLY A 92 8.67 -19.77 9.01
C GLY A 92 7.14 -19.91 9.01
N CYS A 93 6.41 -18.83 8.77
CA CYS A 93 4.98 -18.80 9.04
C CYS A 93 4.05 -19.14 7.86
N TYR A 94 4.54 -19.51 6.66
CA TYR A 94 3.64 -19.68 5.50
C TYR A 94 2.89 -21.04 5.49
N ASN A 95 3.40 -22.06 6.20
CA ASN A 95 2.80 -23.40 6.25
C ASN A 95 2.40 -23.86 7.66
N ASP A 96 2.56 -23.00 8.67
CA ASP A 96 2.20 -23.30 10.06
C ASP A 96 1.10 -22.33 10.53
N ALA A 97 -0.11 -22.87 10.68
CA ALA A 97 -1.28 -22.12 11.12
C ALA A 97 -1.10 -21.51 12.52
N GLU A 98 -0.40 -22.20 13.43
CA GLU A 98 -0.14 -21.64 14.75
C GLU A 98 0.88 -20.51 14.68
N ALA A 99 1.93 -20.64 13.85
CA ALA A 99 2.88 -19.56 13.62
C ALA A 99 2.20 -18.32 13.05
N MET A 100 1.30 -18.48 12.08
CA MET A 100 0.51 -17.37 11.53
C MET A 100 -0.34 -16.68 12.61
N ALA A 101 -1.06 -17.46 13.42
CA ALA A 101 -1.89 -16.91 14.48
C ALA A 101 -1.05 -16.15 15.52
N ARG A 102 0.12 -16.69 15.90
CA ARG A 102 1.09 -16.02 16.77
C ARG A 102 1.59 -14.71 16.15
N SER A 103 1.93 -14.71 14.87
CA SER A 103 2.37 -13.50 14.15
C SER A 103 1.30 -12.42 14.14
N VAL A 104 0.04 -12.77 13.84
CA VAL A 104 -1.07 -11.82 13.91
C VAL A 104 -1.23 -11.25 15.31
N ALA A 105 -1.18 -12.09 16.35
CA ALA A 105 -1.26 -11.62 17.74
C ALA A 105 -0.12 -10.66 18.11
N ILE A 106 1.12 -10.94 17.69
CA ILE A 106 2.28 -10.07 17.90
C ILE A 106 2.08 -8.73 17.19
N ILE A 107 1.65 -8.75 15.93
CA ILE A 107 1.43 -7.55 15.13
C ILE A 107 0.34 -6.68 15.78
N CYS A 108 -0.82 -7.27 16.08
CA CYS A 108 -1.92 -6.55 16.70
C CYS A 108 -1.56 -6.04 18.11
N ARG A 109 -0.75 -6.77 18.89
CA ARG A 109 -0.24 -6.27 20.17
C ARG A 109 0.67 -5.06 20.01
N ASN A 110 1.58 -5.09 19.03
CA ASN A 110 2.58 -4.04 18.85
C ASN A 110 2.00 -2.80 18.17
N TRP A 111 1.02 -2.96 17.28
CA TRP A 111 0.49 -1.87 16.47
C TRP A 111 -0.95 -1.48 16.82
N GLY A 112 -1.60 -2.24 17.68
CA GLY A 112 -2.98 -2.05 18.14
C GLY A 112 -4.06 -2.71 17.27
N ASP A 113 -3.79 -3.05 16.01
CA ASP A 113 -4.66 -3.76 15.04
C ASP A 113 -3.93 -3.81 13.68
N ILE A 114 -4.49 -4.51 12.69
CA ILE A 114 -4.06 -4.53 11.29
C ILE A 114 -5.12 -3.77 10.47
N ASP A 115 -4.70 -3.02 9.45
CA ASP A 115 -5.62 -2.32 8.54
C ASP A 115 -5.80 -3.10 7.23
N VAL A 116 -4.73 -3.68 6.71
CA VAL A 116 -4.73 -4.36 5.40
C VAL A 116 -3.94 -5.66 5.49
N VAL A 117 -4.50 -6.74 4.94
CA VAL A 117 -3.77 -7.98 4.66
C VAL A 117 -3.70 -8.19 3.17
N VAL A 118 -2.48 -8.29 2.63
CA VAL A 118 -2.21 -8.58 1.23
C VAL A 118 -1.73 -10.03 1.13
N SER A 119 -2.35 -10.83 0.28
CA SER A 119 -1.91 -12.19 -0.02
C SER A 119 -1.46 -12.27 -1.47
N THR A 120 -0.18 -12.58 -1.67
CA THR A 120 0.40 -12.88 -3.00
C THR A 120 0.56 -14.38 -3.23
N VAL A 121 0.26 -15.19 -2.20
CA VAL A 121 0.21 -16.65 -2.27
C VAL A 121 -1.17 -17.11 -2.75
N GLY A 122 -1.21 -18.22 -3.49
CA GLY A 122 -2.39 -18.71 -4.22
C GLY A 122 -3.66 -18.95 -3.37
N CYS A 123 -3.57 -18.95 -2.05
CA CYS A 123 -4.72 -18.92 -1.15
C CYS A 123 -4.49 -18.00 0.05
N PHE A 124 -5.51 -17.24 0.44
CA PHE A 124 -5.47 -16.46 1.65
C PHE A 124 -5.45 -17.38 2.88
N PRO A 125 -4.49 -17.26 3.81
CA PRO A 125 -4.44 -18.18 4.93
C PRO A 125 -5.56 -17.97 5.95
N LEU A 126 -6.34 -19.02 6.19
CA LEU A 126 -7.45 -19.02 7.13
C LEU A 126 -7.02 -18.64 8.55
N ALA A 127 -5.83 -19.07 8.99
CA ALA A 127 -5.30 -18.74 10.31
C ALA A 127 -5.13 -17.23 10.52
N ILE A 128 -4.81 -16.48 9.46
CA ILE A 128 -4.68 -15.02 9.53
C ILE A 128 -6.07 -14.38 9.62
N ALA A 129 -7.03 -14.82 8.81
CA ALA A 129 -8.41 -14.34 8.86
C ALA A 129 -9.01 -14.55 10.25
N LYS A 130 -8.88 -15.77 10.79
CA LYS A 130 -9.39 -16.13 12.11
C LYS A 130 -8.70 -15.35 13.22
N GLY A 131 -7.36 -15.30 13.24
CA GLY A 131 -6.61 -14.57 14.26
C GLY A 131 -6.92 -13.07 14.28
N TRP A 132 -7.15 -12.48 13.10
CA TRP A 132 -7.54 -11.08 13.00
C TRP A 132 -8.98 -10.83 13.48
N ASN A 133 -9.90 -11.72 13.12
CA ASN A 133 -11.28 -11.70 13.61
C ASN A 133 -11.33 -11.82 15.14
N ASP A 134 -10.67 -12.83 15.69
CA ASP A 134 -10.62 -13.08 17.14
C ASP A 134 -10.08 -11.85 17.90
N TYR A 135 -9.05 -11.20 17.35
CA TYR A 135 -8.52 -9.95 17.92
C TYR A 135 -9.55 -8.81 17.91
N ARG A 136 -10.32 -8.64 16.84
CA ARG A 136 -11.32 -7.56 16.73
C ARG A 136 -12.61 -7.84 17.50
N VAL A 137 -12.93 -9.10 17.75
CA VAL A 137 -13.99 -9.51 18.68
C VAL A 137 -13.58 -9.17 20.11
N ASP A 138 -12.35 -9.47 20.51
CA ASP A 138 -11.82 -9.16 21.86
C ASP A 138 -11.64 -7.64 22.06
N LYS A 139 -11.09 -6.97 21.06
CA LYS A 139 -10.76 -5.53 21.09
C LYS A 139 -11.35 -4.84 19.87
N PRO A 140 -12.65 -4.50 19.89
CA PRO A 140 -13.27 -3.75 18.82
C PRO A 140 -12.63 -2.36 18.75
N TYR A 141 -11.71 -2.18 17.81
CA TYR A 141 -11.04 -0.91 17.58
C TYR A 141 -11.86 -0.10 16.57
N PRO A 142 -12.42 1.06 16.94
CA PRO A 142 -13.15 1.89 16.00
C PRO A 142 -12.14 2.56 15.05
N ASN A 143 -11.84 1.90 13.93
CA ASN A 143 -11.14 2.53 12.81
C ASN A 143 -12.17 2.86 11.70
N SER A 144 -12.07 4.05 11.11
CA SER A 144 -12.97 4.50 10.04
C SER A 144 -12.70 3.84 8.68
N TYR A 145 -11.62 3.06 8.59
CA TYR A 145 -11.22 2.34 7.39
C TYR A 145 -11.92 0.97 7.26
N GLY A 146 -12.36 0.40 8.39
CA GLY A 146 -12.77 -0.99 8.53
C GLY A 146 -11.56 -1.91 8.43
N GLY A 147 -11.19 -2.27 7.21
CA GLY A 147 -9.99 -3.05 6.89
C GLY A 147 -10.10 -3.64 5.49
N ARG A 148 -8.99 -4.15 4.94
CA ARG A 148 -8.99 -4.79 3.62
C ARG A 148 -8.25 -6.12 3.58
N ILE A 149 -8.82 -7.06 2.85
CA ILE A 149 -8.13 -8.23 2.33
C ILE A 149 -7.92 -8.02 0.84
N ILE A 150 -6.66 -8.11 0.39
CA ILE A 150 -6.30 -7.97 -1.01
C ILE A 150 -5.61 -9.26 -1.45
N ALA A 151 -6.26 -10.00 -2.32
CA ALA A 151 -5.71 -11.20 -2.94
C ALA A 151 -5.14 -10.86 -4.32
N VAL A 152 -3.88 -11.18 -4.56
CA VAL A 152 -3.17 -10.84 -5.80
C VAL A 152 -3.09 -12.06 -6.71
N ASN A 153 -3.30 -11.86 -8.02
CA ASN A 153 -3.06 -12.83 -9.10
C ASN A 153 -3.70 -14.21 -8.85
N GLY A 154 -5.02 -14.23 -8.72
CA GLY A 154 -5.78 -15.47 -8.53
C GLY A 154 -5.68 -16.10 -7.15
N ALA A 155 -5.08 -15.40 -6.17
CA ALA A 155 -5.13 -15.82 -4.78
C ALA A 155 -6.58 -16.00 -4.32
N THR A 156 -6.92 -17.18 -3.82
CA THR A 156 -8.27 -17.48 -3.36
C THR A 156 -8.58 -16.73 -2.07
N LEU A 157 -9.70 -16.01 -2.04
CA LEU A 157 -10.18 -15.32 -0.84
C LEU A 157 -10.62 -16.32 0.24
N PRO A 158 -10.77 -15.87 1.51
CA PRO A 158 -11.40 -16.68 2.54
C PRO A 158 -12.80 -17.16 2.12
N GLY A 159 -13.25 -18.25 2.74
CA GLY A 159 -14.60 -18.76 2.53
C GLY A 159 -15.69 -17.75 2.90
N LYS A 160 -16.93 -18.05 2.48
CA LYS A 160 -18.07 -17.15 2.69
C LYS A 160 -18.30 -16.87 4.17
N GLU A 161 -18.22 -17.90 5.02
CA GLU A 161 -18.46 -17.78 6.45
C GLU A 161 -17.45 -16.84 7.13
N GLU A 162 -16.17 -16.97 6.76
CA GLU A 162 -15.11 -16.10 7.29
C GLU A 162 -15.25 -14.67 6.81
N LEU A 163 -15.60 -14.48 5.53
CA LEU A 163 -15.85 -13.15 5.00
C LEU A 163 -17.04 -12.48 5.69
N GLU A 164 -18.12 -13.21 6.01
CA GLU A 164 -19.25 -12.67 6.77
C GLU A 164 -18.84 -12.28 8.19
N ALA A 165 -18.03 -13.09 8.88
CA ALA A 165 -17.51 -12.73 10.20
C ALA A 165 -16.68 -11.42 10.16
N LEU A 166 -15.78 -11.31 9.18
CA LEU A 166 -14.92 -10.13 9.01
C LEU A 166 -15.71 -8.87 8.56
N LYS A 167 -16.80 -9.04 7.82
CA LYS A 167 -17.69 -7.93 7.40
C LYS A 167 -18.33 -7.21 8.58
N VAL A 168 -18.62 -7.91 9.68
CA VAL A 168 -19.13 -7.30 10.92
C VAL A 168 -18.17 -6.20 11.42
N HIS A 169 -16.88 -6.36 11.16
CA HIS A 169 -15.83 -5.40 11.51
C HIS A 169 -15.50 -4.41 10.37
N GLY A 170 -16.32 -4.34 9.32
CA GLY A 170 -16.12 -3.44 8.19
C GLY A 170 -14.96 -3.83 7.26
N ILE A 171 -14.45 -5.07 7.37
CA ILE A 171 -13.39 -5.57 6.49
C ILE A 171 -13.99 -5.96 5.16
N ALA A 172 -13.42 -5.46 4.06
CA ALA A 172 -13.81 -5.83 2.71
C ALA A 172 -12.69 -6.64 2.05
N ALA A 173 -13.05 -7.66 1.29
CA ALA A 173 -12.12 -8.44 0.50
C ALA A 173 -12.22 -8.06 -0.98
N MET A 174 -11.08 -8.07 -1.67
CA MET A 174 -11.00 -7.86 -3.11
C MET A 174 -9.85 -8.66 -3.72
N THR A 175 -9.96 -8.93 -5.01
CA THR A 175 -8.89 -9.50 -5.83
C THR A 175 -8.30 -8.41 -6.72
N VAL A 176 -7.00 -8.50 -6.97
CA VAL A 176 -6.29 -7.67 -7.94
C VAL A 176 -5.48 -8.57 -8.86
N GLU A 177 -5.44 -8.22 -10.13
CA GLU A 177 -4.65 -8.92 -11.15
C GLU A 177 -3.68 -7.92 -11.76
N ALA A 178 -2.43 -8.35 -11.94
CA ALA A 178 -1.37 -7.55 -12.50
C ALA A 178 -0.27 -8.44 -13.08
N ASP A 179 0.29 -8.03 -14.21
CA ASP A 179 1.23 -8.83 -15.01
C ASP A 179 2.65 -8.84 -14.44
N ASP A 180 3.06 -7.77 -13.76
CA ASP A 180 4.41 -7.58 -13.24
C ASP A 180 4.43 -7.02 -11.81
N ALA A 181 5.63 -6.99 -11.21
CA ALA A 181 5.81 -6.59 -9.82
C ALA A 181 5.46 -5.11 -9.55
N GLU A 182 5.68 -4.20 -10.51
CA GLU A 182 5.34 -2.78 -10.34
C GLU A 182 3.83 -2.60 -10.48
N ALA A 183 3.21 -3.28 -11.45
CA ALA A 183 1.77 -3.30 -11.61
C ALA A 183 1.04 -3.89 -10.38
N VAL A 184 1.61 -4.91 -9.73
CA VAL A 184 1.10 -5.44 -8.45
C VAL A 184 1.14 -4.37 -7.36
N VAL A 185 2.24 -3.63 -7.25
CA VAL A 185 2.37 -2.55 -6.27
C VAL A 185 1.31 -1.49 -6.51
N ASP A 186 1.16 -1.02 -7.75
CA ASP A 186 0.15 -0.02 -8.10
C ASP A 186 -1.26 -0.51 -7.81
N ALA A 187 -1.59 -1.75 -8.19
CA ALA A 187 -2.91 -2.33 -7.94
C ALA A 187 -3.22 -2.47 -6.45
N VAL A 188 -2.26 -2.92 -5.63
CA VAL A 188 -2.42 -3.03 -4.18
C VAL A 188 -2.56 -1.64 -3.55
N MET A 189 -1.72 -0.68 -3.93
CA MET A 189 -1.80 0.69 -3.44
C MET A 189 -3.16 1.31 -3.78
N MET A 190 -3.68 1.08 -4.99
CA MET A 190 -5.01 1.53 -5.40
C MET A 190 -6.13 0.86 -4.60
N ALA A 191 -6.05 -0.45 -4.39
CA ALA A 191 -6.98 -1.23 -3.58
C ALA A 191 -7.03 -0.78 -2.10
N MET A 192 -5.93 -0.22 -1.60
CA MET A 192 -5.84 0.33 -0.24
C MET A 192 -6.54 1.69 -0.09
N LEU A 193 -6.81 2.41 -1.18
CA LEU A 193 -7.43 3.74 -1.11
C LEU A 193 -8.90 3.65 -0.68
N HIS A 194 -9.35 4.67 0.06
CA HIS A 194 -10.67 4.70 0.68
C HIS A 194 -11.82 4.54 -0.33
N LYS A 195 -12.82 3.74 0.06
CA LYS A 195 -14.17 3.63 -0.54
C LYS A 195 -14.25 3.23 -2.02
N VAL A 196 -13.15 2.84 -2.67
CA VAL A 196 -13.22 2.22 -3.99
C VAL A 196 -13.47 0.71 -3.79
N ARG A 197 -14.64 0.23 -4.20
CA ARG A 197 -14.88 -1.21 -4.39
C ARG A 197 -14.53 -1.50 -5.85
N ILE A 198 -13.31 -1.96 -6.12
CA ILE A 198 -12.94 -2.47 -7.44
C ILE A 198 -13.54 -3.87 -7.53
N ASN A 199 -14.79 -3.96 -8.01
CA ASN A 199 -15.38 -5.25 -8.36
C ASN A 199 -14.90 -5.58 -9.77
N MET A 200 -13.87 -6.41 -9.88
CA MET A 200 -13.48 -6.99 -11.15
C MET A 200 -14.40 -8.19 -11.38
N TRP A 201 -15.41 -8.00 -12.23
CA TRP A 201 -16.23 -9.11 -12.71
C TRP A 201 -15.43 -9.81 -13.81
N ILE A 202 -15.13 -11.09 -13.61
CA ILE A 202 -14.69 -12.01 -14.67
C ILE A 202 -15.89 -12.29 -15.58
#